data_AF-A0A101T455-F1
#
_entry.id   AF-A0A101T455-F1
#
_cell.length_a   1.000
_cell.length_b   1.000
_cell.length_c   1.000
_cell.angle_alpha   90.00
_cell.angle_beta   90.00
_cell.angle_gamma   90.00
#
_symmetry.space_group_name_H-M   'P 1'
#
loop_
_entity.id
_entity.type
_entity.pdbx_description
1 polymer ?
#
loop_
_entity_poly.entity_id
_entity_poly.type
_entity_poly.pdbx_seq_one_letter_code
_entity_poly.pdbx_strand_id
1 'polypeptide(L)'
;MSVSVDATPVEASGSALRPHAEHAFAAELAALAAQDDRPRPARWKLSPWAVATYLLGGTLPDGTVITPKYVGPRRIVEVAVTTLATDRALLLLGVPGTAKTWVSEHLAAAVSGDSTLLVQGTAGTPEEAIRYGWNYARLLAHGPSRDALVPSPVMRAMAEGMTARVEELTRIPADVQDTLITILSEKTLPIPELGQEVQAVRGFNLIATANDRDRGVNDLSSALRRRFNTVVLPLPESADAEVDIVTRRVEQIGRSLDLPAAPDGIEEIHRVVTVFRELRDGITADGRTKLKSPSGTLSTAEAISVVTSGLALAAHFGDGVLRPGDVAAGILGAVVRDPAADRVIWQEYLETVVRERDGWKDFYRACREVSV
;
A
#
# COMPACT_ATOMS: atom_id res chain seq x y z
N MET A 1 -39.36 0.67 23.83
CA MET A 1 -39.20 0.77 22.37
C MET A 1 -37.71 0.76 22.08
N SER A 2 -37.19 -0.41 21.71
CA SER A 2 -35.80 -0.66 21.37
C SER A 2 -35.56 -0.22 19.92
N VAL A 3 -34.81 0.86 19.74
CA VAL A 3 -34.23 1.19 18.42
C VAL A 3 -32.93 0.41 18.33
N SER A 4 -33.01 -0.80 17.79
CA SER A 4 -31.85 -1.54 17.30
C SER A 4 -31.27 -0.76 16.13
N VAL A 5 -30.12 -0.11 16.34
CA VAL A 5 -29.30 0.40 15.25
C VAL A 5 -28.52 -0.81 14.73
N ASP A 6 -29.20 -1.64 13.93
CA ASP A 6 -28.49 -2.53 13.02
C ASP A 6 -27.75 -1.62 12.05
N ALA A 7 -26.44 -1.49 12.24
CA ALA A 7 -25.56 -0.94 11.24
C ALA A 7 -25.52 -1.94 10.08
N THR A 8 -26.52 -1.88 9.20
CA THR A 8 -26.43 -2.48 7.87
C THR A 8 -25.10 -2.05 7.26
N PRO A 9 -24.28 -2.98 6.74
CA PRO A 9 -23.11 -2.60 5.97
C PRO A 9 -23.62 -1.74 4.83
N VAL A 10 -23.10 -0.52 4.70
CA VAL A 10 -23.36 0.29 3.51
C VAL A 10 -22.67 -0.45 2.36
N GLU A 11 -23.42 -1.28 1.63
CA GLU A 11 -22.99 -1.84 0.36
C GLU A 11 -22.87 -0.70 -0.66
N ALA A 12 -21.77 0.05 -0.58
CA ALA A 12 -21.35 0.98 -1.61
C ALA A 12 -20.66 0.20 -2.74
N SER A 13 -21.31 -0.82 -3.31
CA SER A 13 -20.70 -1.68 -4.33
C SER A 13 -20.70 -1.07 -5.74
N GLY A 14 -21.27 0.12 -5.94
CA GLY A 14 -21.29 0.81 -7.24
C GLY A 14 -20.85 2.28 -7.25
N SER A 15 -20.65 2.93 -6.10
CA SER A 15 -20.39 4.38 -6.02
C SER A 15 -19.11 4.76 -5.25
N ALA A 16 -18.34 3.78 -4.79
CA ALA A 16 -17.10 4.04 -4.05
C ALA A 16 -15.99 4.49 -5.00
N LEU A 17 -15.33 5.62 -4.69
CA LEU A 17 -14.17 6.11 -5.45
C LEU A 17 -13.00 5.12 -5.46
N ARG A 18 -12.83 4.36 -4.36
CA ARG A 18 -11.86 3.28 -4.24
C ARG A 18 -12.51 2.10 -3.50
N PRO A 19 -13.08 1.12 -4.21
CA PRO A 19 -13.57 -0.09 -3.57
C PRO A 19 -12.42 -0.87 -2.92
N HIS A 20 -12.72 -1.56 -1.81
CA HIS A 20 -11.79 -2.49 -1.16
C HIS A 20 -11.36 -3.62 -2.11
N ALA A 21 -10.18 -4.20 -1.90
CA ALA A 21 -9.62 -5.21 -2.79
C ALA A 21 -10.56 -6.41 -3.02
N GLU A 22 -11.25 -6.89 -1.98
CA GLU A 22 -12.22 -7.98 -2.05
C GLU A 22 -13.43 -7.66 -2.96
N HIS A 23 -13.80 -6.38 -3.09
CA HIS A 23 -14.88 -5.93 -3.98
C HIS A 23 -14.36 -5.62 -5.38
N ALA A 24 -13.25 -4.88 -5.46
CA ALA A 24 -12.64 -4.47 -6.73
C ALA A 24 -12.20 -5.67 -7.59
N PHE A 25 -11.75 -6.75 -6.94
CA PHE A 25 -11.26 -7.96 -7.58
C PHE A 25 -12.12 -9.20 -7.25
N ALA A 26 -13.40 -8.99 -6.93
CA ALA A 26 -14.33 -10.06 -6.54
C ALA A 26 -14.40 -11.19 -7.58
N ALA A 27 -14.44 -10.84 -8.88
CA ALA A 27 -14.50 -11.82 -9.96
C ALA A 27 -13.22 -12.69 -10.03
N GLU A 28 -12.04 -12.08 -9.90
CA GLU A 28 -10.77 -12.80 -9.90
C GLU A 28 -10.63 -13.71 -8.67
N LEU A 29 -11.03 -13.21 -7.48
CA LEU A 29 -11.02 -13.99 -6.24
C LEU A 29 -11.99 -15.17 -6.30
N ALA A 30 -13.18 -14.97 -6.87
CA ALA A 30 -14.17 -16.04 -7.05
C ALA A 30 -13.69 -17.10 -8.05
N ALA A 31 -13.09 -16.69 -9.17
CA ALA A 31 -12.52 -17.59 -10.16
C ALA A 31 -11.39 -18.45 -9.56
N LEU A 32 -10.51 -17.84 -8.77
CA LEU A 32 -9.48 -18.56 -8.02
C LEU A 32 -10.10 -19.54 -7.01
N ALA A 33 -11.07 -19.10 -6.21
CA ALA A 33 -11.70 -19.94 -5.19
C ALA A 33 -12.41 -21.16 -5.80
N ALA A 34 -13.01 -21.01 -6.98
CA ALA A 34 -13.71 -22.08 -7.69
C ALA A 34 -12.75 -23.17 -8.20
N GLN A 35 -11.50 -22.82 -8.48
CA GLN A 35 -10.48 -23.74 -9.02
C GLN A 35 -9.40 -24.10 -8.00
N ASP A 36 -9.49 -23.59 -6.77
CA ASP A 36 -8.53 -23.85 -5.71
C ASP A 36 -8.86 -25.15 -4.96
N ASP A 37 -8.23 -26.23 -5.40
CA ASP A 37 -8.35 -27.59 -4.86
C ASP A 37 -7.35 -27.93 -3.74
N ARG A 38 -6.51 -26.96 -3.35
CA ARG A 38 -5.40 -27.19 -2.41
C ARG A 38 -5.82 -26.98 -0.96
N PRO A 39 -5.08 -27.58 0.01
CA PRO A 39 -5.36 -27.39 1.43
C PRO A 39 -5.29 -25.92 1.84
N ARG A 40 -6.31 -25.48 2.59
CA ARG A 40 -6.41 -24.13 3.13
C ARG A 40 -6.12 -24.16 4.64
N PRO A 41 -5.28 -23.25 5.16
CA PRO A 41 -5.21 -23.02 6.61
C PRO A 41 -6.60 -22.66 7.17
N ALA A 42 -6.78 -22.86 8.47
CA ALA A 42 -8.07 -22.62 9.11
C ALA A 42 -8.58 -21.20 8.83
N ARG A 43 -9.85 -21.09 8.41
CA ARG A 43 -10.55 -19.84 8.06
C ARG A 43 -10.01 -19.06 6.86
N TRP A 44 -9.01 -19.58 6.14
CA TRP A 44 -8.56 -18.96 4.90
C TRP A 44 -9.59 -19.15 3.79
N LYS A 45 -9.85 -18.10 3.01
CA LYS A 45 -10.72 -18.14 1.82
C LYS A 45 -10.05 -18.89 0.67
N LEU A 46 -8.75 -18.66 0.47
CA LEU A 46 -7.92 -19.23 -0.59
C LEU A 46 -6.75 -20.02 0.02
N SER A 47 -6.22 -21.01 -0.68
CA SER A 47 -4.98 -21.69 -0.32
C SER A 47 -3.76 -20.77 -0.50
N PRO A 48 -2.62 -21.05 0.15
CA PRO A 48 -1.39 -20.27 -0.05
C PRO A 48 -0.98 -20.11 -1.52
N TRP A 49 -1.23 -21.12 -2.35
CA TRP A 49 -0.93 -21.04 -3.79
C TRP A 49 -1.90 -20.13 -4.53
N ALA A 50 -3.19 -20.21 -4.24
CA ALA A 50 -4.18 -19.32 -4.83
C ALA A 50 -3.96 -17.87 -4.40
N VAL A 51 -3.57 -17.61 -3.16
CA VAL A 51 -3.16 -16.27 -2.70
C VAL A 51 -1.91 -15.79 -3.46
N ALA A 52 -0.89 -16.63 -3.64
CA ALA A 52 0.29 -16.24 -4.41
C ALA A 52 -0.05 -15.92 -5.88
N THR A 53 -0.89 -16.73 -6.53
CA THR A 53 -1.38 -16.46 -7.90
C THR A 53 -2.23 -15.19 -7.95
N TYR A 54 -3.06 -14.92 -6.94
CA TYR A 54 -3.84 -13.68 -6.86
C TYR A 54 -2.95 -12.43 -6.89
N LEU A 55 -1.83 -12.45 -6.16
CA LEU A 55 -0.90 -11.34 -6.07
C LEU A 55 0.00 -11.21 -7.30
N LEU A 56 0.55 -12.33 -7.78
CA LEU A 56 1.54 -12.34 -8.87
C LEU A 56 0.91 -12.39 -10.27
N GLY A 57 -0.40 -12.63 -10.34
CA GLY A 57 -1.11 -12.87 -11.58
C GLY A 57 -0.85 -14.26 -12.15
N GLY A 58 -1.54 -14.58 -13.24
CA GLY A 58 -1.44 -15.85 -13.94
C GLY A 58 -2.66 -16.13 -14.80
N THR A 59 -2.70 -17.31 -15.40
CA THR A 59 -3.86 -17.77 -16.18
C THR A 59 -4.31 -19.09 -15.58
N LEU A 60 -5.59 -19.16 -15.23
CA LEU A 60 -6.21 -20.36 -14.68
C LEU A 60 -6.44 -21.41 -15.78
N PRO A 61 -6.60 -22.70 -15.43
CA PRO A 61 -6.88 -23.78 -16.39
C PRO A 61 -8.03 -23.53 -17.37
N ASP A 62 -9.06 -22.79 -16.96
CA ASP A 62 -10.20 -22.41 -17.80
C ASP A 62 -9.94 -21.19 -18.71
N GLY A 63 -8.73 -20.65 -18.69
CA GLY A 63 -8.32 -19.46 -19.45
C GLY A 63 -8.57 -18.14 -18.74
N THR A 64 -9.18 -18.13 -17.56
CA THR A 64 -9.41 -16.90 -16.79
C THR A 64 -8.08 -16.25 -16.41
N VAL A 65 -7.89 -14.98 -16.80
CA VAL A 65 -6.67 -14.21 -16.49
C VAL A 65 -6.81 -13.55 -15.12
N ILE A 66 -5.83 -13.79 -14.25
CA ILE A 66 -5.65 -13.12 -12.98
C ILE A 66 -4.61 -12.02 -13.18
N THR A 67 -5.02 -10.77 -13.01
CA THR A 67 -4.16 -9.61 -13.20
C THR A 67 -3.09 -9.58 -12.09
N PRO A 68 -1.82 -9.23 -12.34
CA PRO A 68 -0.84 -9.07 -11.26
C PRO A 68 -1.17 -7.83 -10.40
N LYS A 69 -1.13 -7.98 -9.07
CA LYS A 69 -1.37 -6.91 -8.07
C LYS A 69 -0.06 -6.41 -7.48
N TYR A 70 0.99 -7.22 -7.58
CA TYR A 70 2.34 -6.88 -7.20
C TYR A 70 3.31 -7.35 -8.27
N VAL A 71 4.21 -6.45 -8.71
CA VAL A 71 5.28 -6.76 -9.65
C VAL A 71 6.57 -6.83 -8.84
N GLY A 72 7.13 -8.03 -8.73
CA GLY A 72 8.36 -8.26 -7.99
C GLY A 72 8.68 -9.74 -7.85
N PRO A 73 9.75 -10.09 -7.11
CA PRO A 73 10.21 -11.46 -6.99
C PRO A 73 9.14 -12.37 -6.38
N ARG A 74 8.77 -13.45 -7.08
CA ARG A 74 7.82 -14.47 -6.62
C ARG A 74 8.11 -14.96 -5.21
N ARG A 75 9.40 -15.16 -4.90
CA ARG A 75 9.84 -15.66 -3.60
C ARG A 75 9.45 -14.76 -2.43
N ILE A 76 9.43 -13.44 -2.62
CA ILE A 76 9.03 -12.46 -1.59
C ILE A 76 7.55 -12.65 -1.24
N VAL A 77 6.69 -12.80 -2.26
CA VAL A 77 5.26 -13.07 -2.06
C VAL A 77 5.05 -14.42 -1.38
N GLU A 78 5.75 -15.47 -1.82
CA GLU A 78 5.65 -16.80 -1.20
C GLU A 78 6.06 -16.79 0.28
N VAL A 79 7.11 -16.05 0.65
CA VAL A 79 7.53 -15.90 2.05
C VAL A 79 6.47 -15.13 2.85
N ALA A 80 5.90 -14.06 2.29
CA ALA A 80 4.83 -13.30 2.94
C ALA A 80 3.58 -14.17 3.19
N VAL A 81 3.12 -14.90 2.17
CA VAL A 81 1.96 -15.80 2.29
C VAL A 81 2.25 -16.95 3.25
N THR A 82 3.43 -17.56 3.17
CA THR A 82 3.82 -18.66 4.08
C THR A 82 3.90 -18.17 5.52
N THR A 83 4.38 -16.94 5.76
CA THR A 83 4.37 -16.33 7.10
C THR A 83 2.96 -16.31 7.66
N LEU A 84 1.99 -15.86 6.87
CA LEU A 84 0.61 -15.77 7.32
C LEU A 84 -0.02 -17.13 7.61
N ALA A 85 0.42 -18.18 6.91
CA ALA A 85 -0.01 -19.55 7.14
C ALA A 85 0.57 -20.17 8.44
N THR A 86 1.47 -19.46 9.13
CA THR A 86 2.02 -19.82 10.45
C THR A 86 1.50 -18.87 11.53
N ASP A 87 1.87 -19.11 12.79
CA ASP A 87 1.49 -18.23 13.91
C ASP A 87 2.29 -16.93 14.00
N ARG A 88 3.24 -16.67 13.09
CA ARG A 88 4.04 -15.43 13.09
C ARG A 88 3.32 -14.30 12.35
N ALA A 89 3.43 -13.10 12.91
CA ALA A 89 2.99 -11.89 12.23
C ALA A 89 3.92 -11.53 11.07
N LEU A 90 3.38 -10.88 10.04
CA LEU A 90 4.14 -10.41 8.88
C LEU A 90 4.47 -8.93 9.03
N LEU A 91 5.74 -8.55 8.90
CA LEU A 91 6.15 -7.15 8.78
C LEU A 91 6.64 -6.88 7.35
N LEU A 92 5.89 -6.07 6.60
CA LEU A 92 6.30 -5.56 5.30
C LEU A 92 7.13 -4.29 5.49
N LEU A 93 8.42 -4.36 5.15
CA LEU A 93 9.38 -3.27 5.26
C LEU A 93 9.81 -2.79 3.87
N GLY A 94 10.16 -1.52 3.73
CA GLY A 94 10.74 -1.01 2.49
C GLY A 94 10.61 0.50 2.41
N VAL A 95 11.29 1.12 1.44
CA VAL A 95 11.19 2.57 1.22
C VAL A 95 9.76 2.99 0.80
N PRO A 96 9.41 4.29 0.89
CA PRO A 96 8.12 4.77 0.41
C PRO A 96 7.85 4.37 -1.05
N GLY A 97 6.60 3.99 -1.33
CA GLY A 97 6.15 3.60 -2.67
C GLY A 97 6.48 2.17 -3.13
N THR A 98 7.02 1.28 -2.28
CA THR A 98 7.22 -0.15 -2.59
C THR A 98 5.97 -1.03 -2.43
N ALA A 99 4.77 -0.44 -2.52
CA ALA A 99 3.47 -1.13 -2.46
C ALA A 99 3.13 -1.89 -1.15
N LYS A 100 3.77 -1.59 -0.01
CA LYS A 100 3.52 -2.27 1.28
C LYS A 100 2.04 -2.33 1.68
N THR A 101 1.38 -1.18 1.74
CA THR A 101 -0.04 -1.08 2.12
C THR A 101 -0.95 -1.77 1.10
N TRP A 102 -0.58 -1.74 -0.18
CA TRP A 102 -1.32 -2.43 -1.23
C TRP A 102 -1.21 -3.95 -1.09
N VAL A 103 0.00 -4.47 -0.90
CA VAL A 103 0.23 -5.91 -0.64
C VAL A 103 -0.48 -6.36 0.64
N SER A 104 -0.43 -5.56 1.70
CA SER A 104 -1.14 -5.80 2.96
C SER A 104 -2.66 -5.91 2.76
N GLU A 105 -3.27 -4.97 2.02
CA GLU A 105 -4.71 -4.99 1.67
C GLU A 105 -5.09 -6.25 0.88
N HIS A 106 -4.34 -6.55 -0.17
CA HIS A 106 -4.60 -7.69 -1.05
C HIS A 106 -4.39 -9.03 -0.35
N LEU A 107 -3.40 -9.15 0.53
CA LEU A 107 -3.21 -10.35 1.35
C LEU A 107 -4.40 -10.56 2.30
N ALA A 108 -4.84 -9.52 3.02
CA ALA A 108 -5.97 -9.64 3.93
C ALA A 108 -7.27 -10.00 3.20
N ALA A 109 -7.54 -9.38 2.05
CA ALA A 109 -8.69 -9.71 1.20
C ALA A 109 -8.63 -11.17 0.70
N ALA A 110 -7.49 -11.64 0.20
CA ALA A 110 -7.36 -13.00 -0.32
C ALA A 110 -7.39 -14.07 0.78
N VAL A 111 -6.84 -13.76 1.96
CA VAL A 111 -6.76 -14.69 3.09
C VAL A 111 -8.09 -14.73 3.87
N SER A 112 -8.61 -13.57 4.28
CA SER A 112 -9.76 -13.50 5.20
C SER A 112 -11.07 -13.14 4.50
N GLY A 113 -11.01 -12.55 3.30
CA GLY A 113 -12.17 -11.98 2.61
C GLY A 113 -12.57 -10.59 3.12
N ASP A 114 -11.78 -10.01 4.02
CA ASP A 114 -12.02 -8.69 4.62
C ASP A 114 -10.66 -8.01 4.82
N SER A 115 -10.46 -6.87 4.15
CA SER A 115 -9.25 -6.05 4.27
C SER A 115 -9.43 -4.81 5.15
N THR A 116 -10.60 -4.66 5.77
CA THR A 116 -11.06 -3.46 6.50
C THR A 116 -10.68 -3.46 7.97
N LEU A 117 -10.17 -4.58 8.51
CA LEU A 117 -9.67 -4.69 9.89
C LEU A 117 -8.31 -3.99 10.04
N LEU A 118 -8.33 -2.66 9.92
CA LEU A 118 -7.17 -1.80 9.79
C LEU A 118 -6.98 -0.87 11.00
N VAL A 119 -5.76 -0.82 11.51
CA VAL A 119 -5.24 0.22 12.41
C VAL A 119 -4.22 1.05 11.63
N GLN A 120 -4.46 2.36 11.52
CA GLN A 120 -3.53 3.28 10.88
C GLN A 120 -2.58 3.90 11.92
N GLY A 121 -1.29 3.70 11.71
CA GLY A 121 -0.24 4.25 12.56
C GLY A 121 -0.01 5.74 12.34
N THR A 122 -0.05 6.47 13.44
CA THR A 122 0.21 7.91 13.57
C THR A 122 0.74 8.21 14.98
N ALA A 123 1.37 9.37 15.17
CA ALA A 123 1.87 9.79 16.48
C ALA A 123 0.77 9.93 17.56
N GLY A 124 -0.49 10.10 17.14
CA GLY A 124 -1.65 10.19 18.04
C GLY A 124 -2.44 8.88 18.17
N THR A 125 -1.92 7.76 17.68
CA THR A 125 -2.64 6.47 17.73
C THR A 125 -2.70 5.98 19.17
N PRO A 126 -3.89 5.84 19.75
CA PRO A 126 -4.02 5.48 21.15
C PRO A 126 -4.08 3.96 21.32
N GLU A 127 -3.89 3.47 22.54
CA GLU A 127 -3.89 2.04 22.87
C GLU A 127 -5.21 1.35 22.49
N GLU A 128 -6.34 2.05 22.63
CA GLU A 128 -7.68 1.55 22.32
C GLU A 128 -7.85 1.18 20.84
N ALA A 129 -7.07 1.80 19.95
CA ALA A 129 -7.09 1.47 18.52
C ALA A 129 -6.51 0.08 18.23
N ILE A 130 -5.62 -0.43 19.10
CA ILE A 130 -5.09 -1.79 19.02
C ILE A 130 -5.88 -2.74 19.92
N ARG A 131 -6.22 -2.33 21.15
CA ARG A 131 -6.88 -3.21 22.12
C ARG A 131 -8.41 -3.15 22.02
N TYR A 132 -9.00 -2.24 22.77
CA TYR A 132 -10.43 -1.95 22.79
C TYR A 132 -10.64 -0.59 23.45
N GLY A 133 -11.73 0.08 23.10
CA GLY A 133 -12.21 1.26 23.78
C GLY A 133 -13.45 0.98 24.63
N TRP A 134 -14.03 2.06 25.16
CA TRP A 134 -15.27 2.02 25.93
C TRP A 134 -16.32 2.94 25.33
N ASN A 135 -17.55 2.45 25.25
CA ASN A 135 -18.73 3.29 25.06
C ASN A 135 -19.04 3.93 26.42
N TYR A 136 -18.60 5.17 26.60
CA TYR A 136 -18.73 5.90 27.87
C TYR A 136 -20.18 6.03 28.35
N ALA A 137 -21.16 6.15 27.45
CA ALA A 137 -22.57 6.22 27.84
C ALA A 137 -23.04 4.91 28.50
N ARG A 138 -22.69 3.76 27.90
CA ARG A 138 -23.00 2.45 28.51
C ARG A 138 -22.18 2.20 29.77
N LEU A 139 -20.92 2.63 29.79
CA LEU A 139 -20.06 2.50 30.96
C LEU A 139 -20.61 3.27 32.16
N LEU A 140 -21.09 4.50 31.97
CA LEU A 140 -21.70 5.31 33.03
C LEU A 140 -23.07 4.77 33.46
N ALA A 141 -23.89 4.29 32.52
CA ALA A 141 -25.24 3.83 32.81
C ALA A 141 -25.29 2.43 33.46
N HIS A 142 -24.37 1.54 33.07
CA HIS A 142 -24.44 0.11 33.42
C HIS A 142 -23.14 -0.45 34.02
N GLY A 143 -22.10 0.38 34.16
CA GLY A 143 -20.79 -0.04 34.62
C GLY A 143 -19.97 -0.82 33.57
N PRO A 144 -18.75 -1.25 33.92
CA PRO A 144 -17.90 -2.08 33.07
C PRO A 144 -18.61 -3.38 32.69
N SER A 145 -18.84 -3.59 31.39
CA SER A 145 -19.48 -4.78 30.85
C SER A 145 -19.05 -5.03 29.41
N ARG A 146 -19.25 -6.26 28.90
CA ARG A 146 -19.00 -6.58 27.49
C ARG A 146 -19.77 -5.66 26.54
N ASP A 147 -20.99 -5.28 26.91
CA ASP A 147 -21.84 -4.37 26.15
C ASP A 147 -21.30 -2.93 26.08
N ALA A 148 -20.50 -2.51 27.07
CA ALA A 148 -19.85 -1.20 27.05
C ALA A 148 -18.52 -1.23 26.28
N LEU A 149 -18.00 -2.40 25.91
CA LEU A 149 -16.72 -2.54 25.24
C LEU A 149 -16.85 -2.24 23.74
N VAL A 150 -15.94 -1.44 23.22
CA VAL A 150 -15.84 -1.14 21.78
C VAL A 150 -14.63 -1.89 21.23
N PRO A 151 -14.83 -3.02 20.53
CA PRO A 151 -13.71 -3.86 20.10
C PRO A 151 -12.91 -3.18 18.98
N SER A 152 -11.59 -3.22 19.08
CA SER A 152 -10.71 -2.73 18.01
C SER A 152 -10.76 -3.63 16.77
N PRO A 153 -10.24 -3.18 15.62
CA PRO A 153 -10.03 -4.06 14.47
C PRO A 153 -9.20 -5.31 14.79
N VAL A 154 -8.17 -5.20 15.63
CA VAL A 154 -7.33 -6.34 16.04
C VAL A 154 -8.11 -7.30 16.91
N MET A 155 -8.88 -6.81 17.89
CA MET A 155 -9.71 -7.65 18.76
C MET A 155 -10.80 -8.39 17.99
N ARG A 156 -11.43 -7.74 17.01
CA ARG A 156 -12.38 -8.40 16.08
C ARG A 156 -11.68 -9.50 15.28
N ALA A 157 -10.53 -9.20 14.69
CA ALA A 157 -9.73 -10.18 13.95
C ALA A 157 -9.36 -11.39 14.82
N MET A 158 -9.00 -11.18 16.09
CA MET A 158 -8.72 -12.26 17.04
C MET A 158 -9.95 -13.14 17.27
N ALA A 159 -11.10 -12.54 17.58
CA ALA A 159 -12.33 -13.27 17.89
C ALA A 159 -12.87 -14.06 16.67
N GLU A 160 -12.73 -13.50 15.47
CA GLU A 160 -13.29 -14.06 14.24
C GLU A 160 -12.29 -14.94 13.47
N GLY A 161 -11.01 -14.87 13.82
CA GLY A 161 -9.91 -15.59 13.19
C GLY A 161 -9.60 -15.06 11.79
N MET A 162 -9.44 -13.73 11.71
CA MET A 162 -9.15 -12.99 10.48
C MET A 162 -7.78 -12.30 10.54
N THR A 163 -7.34 -11.76 9.41
CA THR A 163 -6.10 -10.99 9.31
C THR A 163 -6.34 -9.52 9.65
N ALA A 164 -5.73 -9.04 10.74
CA ALA A 164 -5.68 -7.61 11.05
C ALA A 164 -4.51 -6.93 10.32
N ARG A 165 -4.66 -5.64 10.03
CA ARG A 165 -3.64 -4.81 9.39
C ARG A 165 -3.24 -3.67 10.31
N VAL A 166 -1.94 -3.45 10.50
CA VAL A 166 -1.37 -2.30 11.22
C VAL A 166 -0.44 -1.55 10.29
N GLU A 167 -0.94 -0.50 9.67
CA GLU A 167 -0.18 0.27 8.69
C GLU A 167 0.69 1.32 9.39
N GLU A 168 1.89 1.58 8.88
CA GLU A 168 2.78 2.61 9.43
C GLU A 168 3.10 2.38 10.92
N LEU A 169 3.40 1.13 11.30
CA LEU A 169 3.60 0.68 12.69
C LEU A 169 4.61 1.55 13.45
N THR A 170 5.70 1.97 12.80
CA THR A 170 6.76 2.79 13.42
C THR A 170 6.30 4.23 13.74
N ARG A 171 5.16 4.69 13.21
CA ARG A 171 4.57 5.99 13.57
C ARG A 171 3.75 5.93 14.86
N ILE A 172 3.36 4.73 15.31
CA ILE A 172 2.64 4.54 16.58
C ILE A 172 3.62 4.79 17.75
N PRO A 173 3.21 5.43 18.85
CA PRO A 173 4.03 5.54 20.07
C PRO A 173 4.56 4.17 20.55
N ALA A 174 5.80 4.11 21.01
CA ALA A 174 6.47 2.84 21.33
C ALA A 174 5.75 2.04 22.45
N ASP A 175 5.21 2.73 23.45
CA ASP A 175 4.38 2.15 24.52
C ASP A 175 3.09 1.53 23.97
N VAL A 176 2.44 2.19 23.00
CA VAL A 176 1.26 1.66 22.32
C VAL A 176 1.62 0.47 21.44
N GLN A 177 2.75 0.48 20.74
CA GLN A 177 3.21 -0.67 19.94
C GLN A 177 3.41 -1.93 20.80
N ASP A 178 3.94 -1.78 22.01
CA ASP A 178 4.25 -2.90 22.90
C ASP A 178 3.00 -3.65 23.38
N THR A 179 1.80 -3.06 23.24
CA THR A 179 0.52 -3.76 23.45
C THR A 179 0.35 -4.98 22.53
N LEU A 180 1.01 -4.99 21.37
CA LEU A 180 1.04 -6.11 20.43
C LEU A 180 1.87 -7.30 20.95
N ILE A 181 2.74 -7.12 21.94
CA ILE A 181 3.63 -8.19 22.41
C ILE A 181 2.81 -9.38 22.93
N THR A 182 1.85 -9.15 23.81
CA THR A 182 1.00 -10.21 24.37
C THR A 182 0.09 -10.80 23.29
N ILE A 183 -0.52 -9.95 22.46
CA ILE A 183 -1.39 -10.36 21.35
C ILE A 183 -0.65 -11.29 20.38
N LEU A 184 0.60 -10.99 20.03
CA LEU A 184 1.37 -11.76 19.07
C LEU A 184 2.02 -13.01 19.67
N SER A 185 2.35 -12.99 20.97
CA SER A 185 3.01 -14.10 21.66
C SER A 185 2.01 -15.13 22.18
N GLU A 186 1.08 -14.69 23.01
CA GLU A 186 0.14 -15.56 23.74
C GLU A 186 -1.18 -15.74 22.98
N LYS A 187 -1.41 -14.93 21.93
CA LYS A 187 -2.69 -14.88 21.21
C LYS A 187 -3.86 -14.55 22.13
N THR A 188 -3.61 -13.78 23.19
CA THR A 188 -4.62 -13.32 24.14
C THR A 188 -4.61 -11.80 24.28
N LEU A 189 -5.77 -11.25 24.58
CA LEU A 189 -6.00 -9.84 24.83
C LEU A 189 -6.79 -9.70 26.14
N PRO A 190 -6.09 -9.42 27.26
CA PRO A 190 -6.74 -9.22 28.55
C PRO A 190 -7.66 -8.00 28.58
N ILE A 191 -8.78 -8.14 29.28
CA ILE A 191 -9.73 -7.09 29.64
C ILE A 191 -9.80 -7.01 31.17
N PRO A 192 -8.81 -6.35 31.81
CA PRO A 192 -8.65 -6.38 33.26
C PRO A 192 -9.87 -5.85 34.01
N GLU A 193 -10.55 -4.84 33.46
CA GLU A 193 -11.73 -4.22 34.07
C GLU A 193 -12.89 -5.21 34.24
N LEU A 194 -12.91 -6.29 33.45
CA LEU A 194 -13.93 -7.34 33.51
C LEU A 194 -13.39 -8.65 34.13
N GLY A 195 -12.10 -8.74 34.42
CA GLY A 195 -11.46 -10.02 34.79
C GLY A 195 -11.58 -11.08 33.71
N GLN A 196 -11.61 -10.66 32.44
CA GLN A 196 -11.81 -11.54 31.28
C GLN A 196 -10.71 -11.31 30.24
N GLU A 197 -10.71 -12.11 29.18
CA GLU A 197 -9.85 -11.91 28.02
C GLU A 197 -10.59 -12.26 26.71
N VAL A 198 -9.97 -11.93 25.59
CA VAL A 198 -10.27 -12.53 24.28
C VAL A 198 -9.06 -13.34 23.85
N GLN A 199 -9.30 -14.63 23.59
CA GLN A 199 -8.32 -15.50 22.95
C GLN A 199 -8.55 -15.51 21.45
N ALA A 200 -7.48 -15.40 20.67
CA ALA A 200 -7.59 -15.47 19.23
C ALA A 200 -7.94 -16.89 18.78
N VAL A 201 -8.91 -17.01 17.88
CA VAL A 201 -9.26 -18.29 17.27
C VAL A 201 -8.36 -18.57 16.07
N ARG A 202 -8.23 -19.85 15.70
CA ARG A 202 -7.46 -20.26 14.52
C ARG A 202 -7.89 -19.48 13.28
N GLY A 203 -6.92 -18.96 12.54
CA GLY A 203 -7.10 -18.07 11.40
C GLY A 203 -6.63 -16.64 11.66
N PHE A 204 -6.56 -16.22 12.94
CA PHE A 204 -6.05 -14.90 13.29
C PHE A 204 -4.57 -14.74 12.91
N ASN A 205 -4.26 -13.66 12.19
CA ASN A 205 -2.89 -13.19 12.00
C ASN A 205 -2.85 -11.66 11.85
N LEU A 206 -1.65 -11.07 11.83
CA LEU A 206 -1.42 -9.64 11.73
C LEU A 206 -0.38 -9.34 10.66
N ILE A 207 -0.73 -8.41 9.76
CA ILE A 207 0.19 -7.79 8.81
C ILE A 207 0.49 -6.37 9.30
N ALA A 208 1.76 -6.05 9.51
CA ALA A 208 2.22 -4.70 9.79
C ALA A 208 3.01 -4.15 8.61
N THR A 209 2.95 -2.83 8.40
CA THR A 209 3.83 -2.14 7.44
C THR A 209 4.70 -1.10 8.15
N ALA A 210 5.93 -0.93 7.66
CA ALA A 210 6.83 0.11 8.14
C ALA A 210 7.72 0.61 7.00
N ASN A 211 8.11 1.89 7.06
CA ASN A 211 9.11 2.43 6.13
C ASN A 211 10.52 2.14 6.65
N ASP A 212 11.41 1.77 5.72
CA ASP A 212 12.84 1.73 6.03
C ASP A 212 13.37 3.18 6.08
N ARG A 213 14.10 3.53 7.14
CA ARG A 213 14.84 4.80 7.30
C ARG A 213 14.01 6.09 7.41
N ASP A 214 12.77 6.04 7.90
CA ASP A 214 12.07 7.28 8.25
C ASP A 214 12.82 8.00 9.39
N ARG A 215 13.06 9.32 9.23
CA ARG A 215 13.60 10.15 10.31
C ARG A 215 12.47 10.53 11.27
N GLY A 216 12.69 10.35 12.57
CA GLY A 216 11.72 10.77 13.60
C GLY A 216 10.56 9.79 13.84
N VAL A 217 10.73 8.51 13.50
CA VAL A 217 9.79 7.43 13.84
C VAL A 217 10.29 6.62 15.03
N ASN A 218 9.39 5.89 15.68
CA ASN A 218 9.73 5.03 16.81
C ASN A 218 10.31 3.71 16.30
N ASP A 219 11.50 3.36 16.78
CA ASP A 219 12.10 2.05 16.53
C ASP A 219 11.29 0.94 17.21
N LEU A 220 11.12 -0.18 16.50
CA LEU A 220 10.49 -1.36 17.08
C LEU A 220 11.37 -1.91 18.21
N SER A 221 10.77 -2.15 19.38
CA SER A 221 11.46 -2.84 20.47
C SER A 221 11.99 -4.20 20.01
N SER A 222 13.13 -4.64 20.55
CA SER A 222 13.70 -5.96 20.20
C SER A 222 12.72 -7.11 20.51
N ALA A 223 11.90 -6.92 21.55
CA ALA A 223 10.85 -7.83 21.97
C ALA A 223 9.71 -7.93 20.96
N LEU A 224 9.32 -6.82 20.33
CA LEU A 224 8.29 -6.79 19.30
C LEU A 224 8.84 -7.27 17.95
N ARG A 225 10.04 -6.82 17.56
CA ARG A 225 10.69 -7.21 16.30
C ARG A 225 10.82 -8.73 16.14
N ARG A 226 11.16 -9.44 17.22
CA ARG A 226 11.23 -10.92 17.22
C ARG A 226 9.86 -11.62 17.08
N ARG A 227 8.72 -10.91 17.04
CA ARG A 227 7.38 -11.51 16.83
C ARG A 227 6.92 -11.43 15.39
N PHE A 228 7.61 -10.62 14.59
CA PHE A 228 7.38 -10.54 13.16
C PHE A 228 8.36 -11.43 12.39
N ASN A 229 7.92 -11.95 11.27
CA ASN A 229 8.80 -12.26 10.16
C ASN A 229 8.84 -11.04 9.23
N THR A 230 10.03 -10.52 8.96
CA THR A 230 10.19 -9.33 8.13
C THR A 230 10.40 -9.71 6.68
N VAL A 231 9.57 -9.15 5.80
CA VAL A 231 9.70 -9.23 4.35
C VAL A 231 9.98 -7.83 3.83
N VAL A 232 11.14 -7.66 3.19
CA VAL A 232 11.53 -6.37 2.60
C VAL A 232 11.03 -6.32 1.16
N LEU A 233 10.16 -5.35 0.85
CA LEU A 233 9.69 -5.08 -0.50
C LEU A 233 10.69 -4.15 -1.21
N PRO A 234 11.38 -4.62 -2.27
CA PRO A 234 12.33 -3.82 -3.01
C PRO A 234 11.63 -2.80 -3.93
N LEU A 235 12.41 -1.87 -4.45
CA LEU A 235 12.02 -1.09 -5.62
C LEU A 235 11.98 -1.99 -6.87
N PRO A 236 11.22 -1.62 -7.92
CA PRO A 236 11.21 -2.37 -9.17
C PRO A 236 12.61 -2.51 -9.78
N GLU A 237 12.98 -3.74 -10.15
CA GLU A 237 14.33 -4.06 -10.62
C GLU A 237 14.72 -3.32 -11.90
N SER A 238 13.79 -3.21 -12.86
CA SER A 238 14.02 -2.55 -14.16
C SER A 238 13.10 -1.34 -14.37
N ALA A 239 13.51 -0.46 -15.28
CA ALA A 239 12.66 0.65 -15.73
C ALA A 239 11.37 0.13 -16.37
N ASP A 240 11.44 -0.92 -17.19
CA ASP A 240 10.28 -1.52 -17.83
C ASP A 240 9.28 -2.06 -16.81
N ALA A 241 9.76 -2.69 -15.73
CA ALA A 241 8.88 -3.15 -14.65
C ALA A 241 8.19 -1.97 -13.94
N GLU A 242 8.90 -0.85 -13.74
CA GLU A 242 8.32 0.35 -13.13
C GLU A 242 7.31 1.03 -14.06
N VAL A 243 7.59 1.12 -15.36
CA VAL A 243 6.67 1.60 -16.40
C VAL A 243 5.41 0.73 -16.46
N ASP A 244 5.54 -0.59 -16.42
CA ASP A 244 4.43 -1.54 -16.38
C ASP A 244 3.51 -1.28 -15.19
N ILE A 245 4.08 -1.04 -14.00
CA ILE A 245 3.33 -0.71 -12.79
C ILE A 245 2.60 0.61 -12.96
N VAL A 246 3.29 1.66 -13.42
CA VAL A 246 2.71 3.00 -13.61
C VAL A 246 1.57 2.93 -14.62
N THR A 247 1.78 2.30 -15.77
CA THR A 247 0.80 2.17 -16.86
C THR A 247 -0.48 1.52 -16.37
N ARG A 248 -0.40 0.32 -15.77
CA ARG A 248 -1.59 -0.40 -15.26
C ARG A 248 -2.33 0.41 -14.21
N ARG A 249 -1.60 1.10 -13.32
CA ARG A 249 -2.21 1.85 -12.23
C ARG A 249 -2.87 3.13 -12.71
N VAL A 250 -2.24 3.82 -13.67
CA VAL A 250 -2.79 5.00 -14.34
C VAL A 250 -4.06 4.63 -15.11
N GLU A 251 -4.07 3.52 -15.86
CA GLU A 251 -5.29 3.05 -16.54
C GLU A 251 -6.42 2.71 -15.57
N GLN A 252 -6.10 2.10 -14.42
CA GLN A 252 -7.08 1.79 -13.39
C GLN A 252 -7.67 3.07 -12.77
N ILE A 253 -6.83 4.04 -12.42
CA ILE A 253 -7.27 5.32 -11.84
C ILE A 253 -8.01 6.15 -12.90
N GLY A 254 -7.51 6.20 -14.13
CA GLY A 254 -8.12 6.92 -15.24
C GLY A 254 -9.55 6.47 -15.51
N ARG A 255 -9.81 5.15 -15.51
CA ARG A 255 -11.16 4.59 -15.60
C ARG A 255 -12.09 5.02 -14.47
N SER A 256 -11.58 5.15 -13.24
CA SER A 256 -12.39 5.63 -12.10
C SER A 256 -12.68 7.13 -12.13
N LEU A 257 -11.91 7.89 -12.91
CA LEU A 257 -12.02 9.34 -13.05
C LEU A 257 -12.63 9.74 -14.41
N ASP A 258 -13.14 8.78 -15.18
CA ASP A 258 -13.66 8.98 -16.54
C ASP A 258 -12.66 9.73 -17.47
N LEU A 259 -11.35 9.51 -17.27
CA LEU A 259 -10.30 10.08 -18.10
C LEU A 259 -10.17 9.29 -19.42
N PRO A 260 -9.87 9.97 -20.54
CA PRO A 260 -9.65 9.29 -21.82
C PRO A 260 -8.47 8.31 -21.72
N ALA A 261 -8.59 7.19 -22.43
CA ALA A 261 -7.46 6.28 -22.60
C ALA A 261 -6.34 7.02 -23.34
N ALA A 262 -5.10 6.90 -22.86
CA ALA A 262 -3.94 7.54 -23.45
C ALA A 262 -3.01 6.49 -24.08
N PRO A 263 -3.38 5.89 -25.23
CA PRO A 263 -2.53 4.92 -25.92
C PRO A 263 -1.17 5.51 -26.29
N ASP A 264 -1.11 6.82 -26.57
CA ASP A 264 0.14 7.54 -26.91
C ASP A 264 0.89 8.10 -25.69
N GLY A 265 0.36 7.92 -24.46
CA GLY A 265 0.96 8.45 -23.23
C GLY A 265 2.13 7.62 -22.68
N ILE A 266 2.42 6.46 -23.27
CA ILE A 266 3.46 5.54 -22.80
C ILE A 266 4.85 6.22 -22.83
N GLU A 267 5.14 7.04 -23.84
CA GLU A 267 6.43 7.75 -23.90
C GLU A 267 6.64 8.68 -22.70
N GLU A 268 5.60 9.40 -22.29
CA GLU A 268 5.69 10.30 -21.14
C GLU A 268 5.79 9.53 -19.82
N ILE A 269 5.16 8.35 -19.72
CA ILE A 269 5.38 7.42 -18.59
C ILE A 269 6.85 7.01 -18.53
N HIS A 270 7.44 6.57 -19.66
CA HIS A 270 8.86 6.23 -19.74
C HIS A 270 9.74 7.41 -19.32
N ARG A 271 9.42 8.64 -19.73
CA ARG A 271 10.18 9.85 -19.33
C ARG A 271 10.10 10.09 -17.83
N VAL A 272 8.91 10.08 -17.23
CA VAL A 272 8.73 10.26 -15.78
C VAL A 272 9.52 9.21 -15.01
N VAL A 273 9.38 7.93 -15.37
CA VAL A 273 10.11 6.83 -14.72
C VAL A 273 11.61 6.99 -14.89
N THR A 274 12.08 7.37 -16.08
CA THR A 274 13.52 7.58 -16.34
C THR A 274 14.07 8.69 -15.44
N VAL A 275 13.43 9.86 -15.41
CA VAL A 275 13.87 10.98 -14.55
C VAL A 275 13.93 10.56 -13.09
N PHE A 276 12.90 9.87 -12.61
CA PHE A 276 12.81 9.46 -11.21
C PHE A 276 13.89 8.45 -10.85
N ARG A 277 14.10 7.43 -11.69
CA ARG A 277 15.15 6.42 -11.48
C ARG A 277 16.54 7.05 -11.49
N GLU A 278 16.84 7.90 -12.46
CA GLU A 278 18.18 8.49 -12.59
C GLU A 278 18.53 9.39 -11.39
N LEU A 279 17.60 10.23 -10.95
CA LEU A 279 17.80 11.10 -9.79
C LEU A 279 17.82 10.30 -8.48
N ARG A 280 16.97 9.29 -8.34
CA ARG A 280 16.92 8.40 -7.17
C ARG A 280 18.19 7.58 -7.02
N ASP A 281 18.68 7.02 -8.12
CA ASP A 281 19.86 6.14 -8.13
C ASP A 281 21.18 6.95 -8.19
N GLY A 282 21.10 8.26 -8.47
CA GLY A 282 22.24 9.16 -8.53
C GLY A 282 23.13 8.92 -9.74
N ILE A 283 22.58 8.34 -10.80
CA ILE A 283 23.31 8.00 -12.03
C ILE A 283 22.35 7.92 -13.22
N THR A 284 22.79 8.33 -14.40
CA THR A 284 22.00 8.17 -15.63
C THR A 284 21.80 6.70 -15.99
N ALA A 285 20.73 6.39 -16.74
CA ALA A 285 20.34 5.04 -17.14
C ALA A 285 21.40 4.32 -18.00
N ASP A 286 22.24 5.09 -18.71
CA ASP A 286 23.39 4.58 -19.46
C ASP A 286 24.65 4.38 -18.60
N GLY A 287 24.59 4.70 -17.30
CA GLY A 287 25.67 4.57 -16.34
C GLY A 287 26.82 5.58 -16.50
N ARG A 288 26.68 6.59 -17.36
CA ARG A 288 27.80 7.47 -17.75
C ARG A 288 27.96 8.69 -16.85
N THR A 289 26.87 9.25 -16.35
CA THR A 289 26.88 10.54 -15.62
C THR A 289 26.39 10.33 -14.20
N LYS A 290 27.22 10.70 -13.21
CA LYS A 290 26.81 10.74 -11.80
C LYS A 290 25.96 11.97 -11.54
N LEU A 291 24.92 11.79 -10.74
CA LEU A 291 23.94 12.80 -10.40
C LEU A 291 23.86 12.99 -8.88
N LYS A 292 23.44 14.17 -8.46
CA LYS A 292 23.02 14.39 -7.07
C LYS A 292 21.59 13.90 -6.91
N SER A 293 21.31 13.22 -5.80
CA SER A 293 19.95 12.80 -5.47
C SER A 293 19.24 13.90 -4.68
N PRO A 294 18.00 14.29 -5.08
CA PRO A 294 17.21 15.26 -4.34
C PRO A 294 16.72 14.65 -3.01
N SER A 295 16.14 15.51 -2.16
CA SER A 295 15.57 15.10 -0.88
C SER A 295 14.28 14.25 -1.02
N GLY A 296 13.59 14.35 -2.16
CA GLY A 296 12.39 13.58 -2.48
C GLY A 296 12.66 12.08 -2.70
N THR A 297 11.65 11.23 -2.43
CA THR A 297 11.78 9.78 -2.57
C THR A 297 11.81 9.29 -4.02
N LEU A 298 11.16 10.03 -4.93
CA LEU A 298 11.01 9.70 -6.34
C LEU A 298 10.51 8.27 -6.56
N SER A 299 9.43 7.95 -5.85
CA SER A 299 8.87 6.60 -5.81
C SER A 299 7.95 6.32 -6.99
N THR A 300 7.69 5.03 -7.25
CA THR A 300 6.71 4.60 -8.25
C THR A 300 5.31 5.20 -8.01
N ALA A 301 4.93 5.40 -6.74
CA ALA A 301 3.67 6.05 -6.38
C ALA A 301 3.63 7.54 -6.78
N GLU A 302 4.76 8.24 -6.66
CA GLU A 302 4.89 9.63 -7.13
C GLU A 302 4.81 9.68 -8.66
N ALA A 303 5.41 8.72 -9.38
CA ALA A 303 5.31 8.63 -10.84
C ALA A 303 3.86 8.44 -11.30
N ILE A 304 3.11 7.54 -10.65
CA ILE A 304 1.67 7.37 -10.89
C ILE A 304 0.91 8.69 -10.70
N SER A 305 1.21 9.42 -9.62
CA SER A 305 0.57 10.72 -9.31
C SER A 305 0.86 11.76 -10.39
N VAL A 306 2.11 11.88 -10.83
CA VAL A 306 2.54 12.80 -11.90
C VAL A 306 1.82 12.49 -13.20
N VAL A 307 1.82 11.23 -13.64
CA VAL A 307 1.18 10.84 -14.91
C VAL A 307 -0.33 11.01 -14.83
N THR A 308 -0.97 10.60 -13.74
CA THR A 308 -2.43 10.76 -13.56
C THR A 308 -2.83 12.23 -13.60
N SER A 309 -2.06 13.09 -12.93
CA SER A 309 -2.30 14.54 -12.93
C SER A 309 -2.09 15.13 -14.32
N GLY A 310 -1.05 14.70 -15.03
CA GLY A 310 -0.80 15.11 -16.42
C GLY A 310 -1.92 14.70 -17.36
N LEU A 311 -2.47 13.49 -17.21
CA LEU A 311 -3.63 13.03 -17.99
C LEU A 311 -4.87 13.86 -17.70
N ALA A 312 -5.13 14.19 -16.44
CA ALA A 312 -6.22 15.08 -16.08
C ALA A 312 -6.04 16.48 -16.68
N LEU A 313 -4.81 17.03 -16.67
CA LEU A 313 -4.49 18.30 -17.31
C LEU A 313 -4.76 18.24 -18.83
N ALA A 314 -4.24 17.22 -19.51
CA ALA A 314 -4.44 17.03 -20.94
C ALA A 314 -5.92 16.87 -21.30
N ALA A 315 -6.68 16.11 -20.50
CA ALA A 315 -8.10 15.86 -20.75
C ALA A 315 -9.00 17.09 -20.50
N HIS A 316 -8.71 17.89 -19.47
CA HIS A 316 -9.57 19.02 -19.09
C HIS A 316 -9.13 20.37 -19.68
N PHE A 317 -7.83 20.56 -19.92
CA PHE A 317 -7.25 21.83 -20.35
C PHE A 317 -6.43 21.72 -21.65
N GLY A 318 -6.28 20.51 -22.19
CA GLY A 318 -5.57 20.22 -23.44
C GLY A 318 -6.47 19.61 -24.52
N ASP A 319 -5.85 18.82 -25.39
CA ASP A 319 -6.50 18.07 -26.48
C ASP A 319 -6.71 16.58 -26.15
N GLY A 320 -6.54 16.20 -24.88
CA GLY A 320 -6.62 14.82 -24.40
C GLY A 320 -5.36 13.98 -24.65
N VAL A 321 -4.32 14.54 -25.29
CA VAL A 321 -3.05 13.85 -25.52
C VAL A 321 -2.05 14.25 -24.44
N LEU A 322 -1.49 13.26 -23.74
CA LEU A 322 -0.46 13.51 -22.73
C LEU A 322 0.83 14.00 -23.38
N ARG A 323 1.27 15.20 -23.04
CA ARG A 323 2.47 15.84 -23.61
C ARG A 323 3.51 16.16 -22.52
N PRO A 324 4.75 16.48 -22.91
CA PRO A 324 5.80 16.87 -21.97
C PRO A 324 5.40 18.01 -21.03
N GLY A 325 4.61 18.97 -21.51
CA GLY A 325 4.10 20.10 -20.72
C GLY A 325 3.22 19.67 -19.54
N ASP A 326 2.41 18.64 -19.74
CA ASP A 326 1.44 18.17 -18.74
C ASP A 326 2.11 17.46 -17.56
N VAL A 327 3.27 16.82 -17.80
CA VAL A 327 4.05 16.12 -16.76
C VAL A 327 5.12 16.99 -16.13
N ALA A 328 5.61 18.04 -16.81
CA ALA A 328 6.76 18.84 -16.37
C ALA A 328 6.57 19.46 -14.97
N ALA A 329 5.41 20.08 -14.71
CA ALA A 329 5.11 20.68 -13.40
C ALA A 329 5.02 19.61 -12.29
N GLY A 330 4.43 18.45 -12.60
CA GLY A 330 4.33 17.33 -11.67
C GLY A 330 5.71 16.76 -11.30
N ILE A 331 6.59 16.59 -12.29
CA ILE A 331 7.97 16.14 -12.06
C ILE A 331 8.72 17.15 -11.20
N LEU A 332 8.64 18.45 -11.52
CA LEU A 332 9.28 19.51 -10.74
C LEU A 332 8.84 19.46 -9.27
N GLY A 333 7.53 19.35 -9.01
CA GLY A 333 7.00 19.28 -7.65
C GLY A 333 7.37 18.00 -6.88
N ALA A 334 7.62 16.89 -7.58
CA ALA A 334 8.11 15.65 -6.97
C ALA A 334 9.61 15.72 -6.65
N VAL A 335 10.41 16.29 -7.55
CA VAL A 335 11.86 16.43 -7.42
C VAL A 335 12.24 17.51 -6.40
N VAL A 336 11.57 18.67 -6.42
CA VAL A 336 11.91 19.83 -5.62
C VAL A 336 11.03 19.89 -4.37
N ARG A 337 11.44 19.19 -3.30
CA ARG A 337 10.77 19.24 -1.98
C ARG A 337 11.38 20.28 -1.06
N ASP A 338 12.69 20.43 -1.10
CA ASP A 338 13.44 21.54 -0.50
C ASP A 338 13.87 22.53 -1.61
N PRO A 339 13.21 23.70 -1.73
CA PRO A 339 13.55 24.67 -2.77
C PRO A 339 14.99 25.15 -2.75
N ALA A 340 15.68 25.13 -1.60
CA ALA A 340 17.05 25.62 -1.49
C ALA A 340 18.06 24.62 -2.06
N ALA A 341 17.90 23.33 -1.74
CA ALA A 341 18.82 22.29 -2.16
C ALA A 341 18.43 21.65 -3.50
N ASP A 342 17.15 21.27 -3.66
CA ASP A 342 16.72 20.42 -4.76
C ASP A 342 16.60 21.17 -6.09
N ARG A 343 16.36 22.50 -6.08
CA ARG A 343 16.32 23.31 -7.31
C ARG A 343 17.64 23.26 -8.07
N VAL A 344 18.77 23.31 -7.35
CA VAL A 344 20.09 23.25 -7.96
C VAL A 344 20.32 21.89 -8.63
N ILE A 345 19.92 20.82 -7.94
CA ILE A 345 20.01 19.45 -8.46
C ILE A 345 19.18 19.30 -9.74
N TRP A 346 17.94 19.79 -9.72
CA TRP A 346 17.05 19.75 -10.86
C TRP A 346 17.60 20.53 -12.07
N GLN A 347 18.09 21.75 -11.85
CA GLN A 347 18.68 22.57 -12.92
C GLN A 347 19.93 21.91 -13.51
N GLU A 348 20.80 21.35 -12.66
CA GLU A 348 21.99 20.62 -13.11
C GLU A 348 21.61 19.42 -13.98
N TYR A 349 20.61 18.63 -13.57
CA TYR A 349 20.10 17.50 -14.36
C TYR A 349 19.50 17.95 -15.71
N LEU A 350 18.73 19.05 -15.73
CA LEU A 350 18.16 19.57 -16.97
C LEU A 350 19.24 20.01 -17.98
N GLU A 351 20.23 20.76 -17.52
CA GLU A 351 21.26 21.34 -18.39
C GLU A 351 22.31 20.33 -18.85
N THR A 352 22.59 19.30 -18.05
CA THR A 352 23.67 18.34 -18.33
C THR A 352 23.17 17.04 -18.96
N VAL A 353 21.98 16.57 -18.61
CA VAL A 353 21.42 15.29 -19.08
C VAL A 353 20.31 15.51 -20.08
N VAL A 354 19.25 16.23 -19.67
CA VAL A 354 18.02 16.33 -20.47
C VAL A 354 18.24 17.12 -21.75
N ARG A 355 19.00 18.22 -21.70
CA ARG A 355 19.28 19.08 -22.86
C ARG A 355 20.01 18.36 -24.00
N GLU A 356 20.92 17.45 -23.65
CA GLU A 356 21.76 16.73 -24.62
C GLU A 356 21.13 15.39 -25.06
N ARG A 357 20.02 14.97 -24.45
CA ARG A 357 19.37 13.69 -24.73
C ARG A 357 18.50 13.77 -25.99
N ASP A 358 18.76 12.87 -26.94
CA ASP A 358 17.98 12.77 -28.17
C ASP A 358 16.50 12.50 -27.88
N GLY A 359 15.62 13.23 -28.57
CA GLY A 359 14.16 13.13 -28.39
C GLY A 359 13.58 13.90 -27.18
N TRP A 360 14.41 14.55 -26.34
CA TRP A 360 13.96 15.21 -25.11
C TRP A 360 13.86 16.74 -25.19
N LYS A 361 14.04 17.33 -26.39
CA LYS A 361 14.07 18.80 -26.57
C LYS A 361 12.80 19.50 -26.13
N ASP A 362 11.63 18.93 -26.43
CA ASP A 362 10.35 19.54 -26.04
C ASP A 362 10.09 19.40 -24.54
N PHE A 363 10.52 18.28 -23.95
CA PHE A 363 10.51 18.09 -22.50
C PHE A 363 11.44 19.06 -21.78
N TYR A 364 12.67 19.26 -22.29
CA TYR A 364 13.60 20.27 -21.76
C TYR A 364 12.96 21.67 -21.73
N ARG A 365 12.32 22.09 -22.83
CA ARG A 365 11.64 23.39 -22.92
C ARG A 365 10.50 23.50 -21.90
N ALA A 366 9.63 22.49 -21.84
CA ALA A 366 8.54 22.45 -20.87
C ALA A 366 9.04 22.56 -19.42
N CYS A 367 10.08 21.79 -19.06
CA CYS A 367 10.69 21.86 -17.73
C CYS A 367 11.31 23.23 -17.43
N ARG A 368 11.94 23.88 -18.42
CA ARG A 368 12.49 25.23 -18.28
C ARG A 368 11.39 26.27 -18.02
N GLU A 369 10.26 26.17 -18.72
CA GLU A 369 9.12 27.10 -18.57
C GLU A 369 8.50 27.04 -17.18
N VAL A 370 8.32 25.83 -16.61
CA VAL A 370 7.75 25.67 -15.26
C VAL A 370 8.74 25.93 -14.12
N SER A 371 10.04 26.05 -14.43
CA SER A 371 11.10 26.27 -13.43
C SER A 371 11.44 27.75 -13.20
N VAL A 372 10.77 28.67 -13.91
CA VAL A 372 10.97 30.13 -13.83
C VAL A 372 10.47 30.70 -12.50
#